data_AF-A0A1D6HWN3-F1
#
_entry.id   AF-A0A1D6HWN3-F1
#
_cell.length_a   1.000
_cell.length_b   1.000
_cell.length_c   1.000
_cell.angle_alpha   90.00
_cell.angle_beta   90.00
_cell.angle_gamma   90.00
#
_symmetry.space_group_name_H-M   'P 1'
#
loop_
_entity.id
_entity.type
_entity.pdbx_description
1 polymer ?
#
loop_
_entity_poly.entity_id
_entity_poly.type
_entity_poly.pdbx_seq_one_letter_code
_entity_poly.pdbx_strand_id
1 'polypeptide(L)'
;MPRHLVGDSVGNLSLKELKQLESRLEKDISKIRARKSELLAAEINYMAKRETELQNDHMNLRTKSQANVWLTSTCRTQEHALQATDQKINLQDTKNMPYRPLKCQSCCPGFFCPDH
;
A
#
# COMPACT_ATOMS: atom_id res chain seq x y z
N MET A 1 -43.55 17.62 1.71
CA MET A 1 -43.31 17.81 3.15
C MET A 1 -44.48 18.59 3.74
N PRO A 2 -44.99 18.24 4.93
CA PRO A 2 -46.00 19.03 5.62
C PRO A 2 -45.57 20.49 5.74
N ARG A 3 -46.42 21.43 5.30
CA ARG A 3 -46.12 22.87 5.24
C ARG A 3 -45.61 23.43 6.56
N HIS A 4 -46.22 23.03 7.66
CA HIS A 4 -45.85 23.51 8.99
C HIS A 4 -44.48 22.98 9.45
N LEU A 5 -44.02 21.83 8.94
CA LEU A 5 -42.66 21.32 9.26
C LEU A 5 -41.55 22.15 8.59
N VAL A 6 -41.88 22.92 7.56
CA VAL A 6 -40.94 23.82 6.88
C VAL A 6 -41.17 25.29 7.28
N GLY A 7 -42.03 25.55 8.26
CA GLY A 7 -42.33 26.90 8.74
C GLY A 7 -43.49 27.62 8.04
N ASP A 8 -44.14 26.99 7.06
CA ASP A 8 -45.25 27.59 6.31
C ASP A 8 -46.57 27.54 7.10
N SER A 9 -47.33 28.63 7.06
CA SER A 9 -48.67 28.77 7.66
C SER A 9 -48.72 28.48 9.17
N VAL A 10 -47.58 28.59 9.87
CA VAL A 10 -47.45 28.30 11.31
C VAL A 10 -48.26 29.27 12.18
N GLY A 11 -48.54 30.48 11.70
CA GLY A 11 -49.37 31.47 12.40
C GLY A 11 -50.85 31.07 12.60
N ASN A 12 -51.32 30.03 11.91
CA ASN A 12 -52.70 29.52 12.05
C ASN A 12 -52.81 28.39 13.09
N LEU A 13 -51.70 27.98 13.71
CA LEU A 13 -51.67 26.91 14.71
C LEU A 13 -51.95 27.46 16.12
N SER A 14 -52.65 26.67 16.93
CA SER A 14 -52.77 26.94 18.35
C SER A 14 -51.44 26.77 19.09
N LEU A 15 -51.32 27.35 20.28
CA LEU A 15 -50.13 27.17 21.14
C LEU A 15 -49.82 25.70 21.42
N LYS A 16 -50.85 24.85 21.53
CA LYS A 16 -50.68 23.40 21.76
C LYS A 16 -50.05 22.72 20.54
N GLU A 17 -50.53 23.05 19.34
CA GLU A 17 -50.01 22.49 18.09
C GLU A 17 -48.58 22.98 17.82
N LEU A 18 -48.28 24.24 18.12
CA LEU A 18 -46.92 24.79 18.04
C LEU A 18 -45.93 24.03 18.92
N LYS A 19 -46.27 23.79 20.19
CA LYS A 19 -45.43 23.01 21.11
C LYS A 19 -45.21 21.57 20.65
N GLN A 20 -46.25 20.94 20.08
CA GLN A 20 -46.13 19.58 19.54
C GLN A 20 -45.24 19.55 18.30
N LEU A 21 -45.37 20.54 17.42
CA LEU A 21 -44.56 20.70 16.23
C LEU A 21 -43.08 20.90 16.58
N GLU A 22 -42.79 21.81 17.52
CA GLU A 22 -41.45 22.06 18.05
C GLU A 22 -40.83 20.78 18.64
N SER A 23 -41.52 20.11 19.56
CA SER A 23 -41.01 18.87 20.19
C SER A 23 -40.73 17.78 19.16
N ARG A 24 -41.54 17.69 18.10
CA ARG A 24 -41.32 16.74 17.02
C ARG A 24 -40.08 17.11 16.20
N LEU A 25 -39.94 18.37 15.81
CA LEU A 25 -38.79 18.86 15.05
C LEU A 25 -37.48 18.66 15.83
N GLU A 26 -37.46 18.96 17.12
CA GLU A 26 -36.29 18.72 17.98
C GLU A 26 -35.89 17.24 18.02
N LYS A 27 -36.86 16.34 18.18
CA LYS A 27 -36.62 14.88 18.17
C LYS A 27 -36.10 14.41 16.82
N ASP A 28 -36.70 14.86 15.72
CA ASP A 28 -36.33 14.43 14.38
C ASP A 28 -34.95 14.99 13.99
N ILE A 29 -34.64 16.25 14.32
CA ILE A 29 -33.30 16.84 14.15
C ILE A 29 -32.26 16.06 14.95
N SER A 30 -32.56 15.71 16.20
CA SER A 30 -31.65 14.93 17.05
C SER A 30 -31.36 13.55 16.45
N LYS A 31 -32.39 12.87 15.93
CA LYS A 31 -32.22 11.59 15.22
C LYS A 31 -31.38 11.73 13.96
N ILE A 32 -31.61 12.77 13.15
CA ILE A 32 -30.83 13.03 11.93
C ILE A 32 -29.36 13.27 12.29
N ARG A 33 -29.09 14.07 13.31
CA ARG A 33 -27.71 14.34 13.79
C ARG A 33 -27.03 13.06 14.28
N ALA A 34 -27.72 12.26 15.10
CA ALA A 34 -27.20 10.99 15.59
C ALA A 34 -26.85 10.04 14.44
N ARG A 35 -27.79 9.82 13.51
CA ARG A 35 -27.57 8.95 12.34
C ARG A 35 -26.43 9.45 11.46
N LYS A 36 -26.32 10.77 11.23
CA LYS A 36 -25.21 11.35 10.47
C LYS A 36 -23.88 11.08 11.19
N SER A 37 -23.83 11.26 12.51
CA SER A 37 -22.65 11.00 13.31
C SER A 37 -22.22 9.53 13.25
N GLU A 38 -23.15 8.59 13.36
CA GLU A 38 -22.89 7.16 13.26
C GLU A 38 -22.33 6.78 11.88
N LEU A 39 -22.94 7.27 10.80
CA LEU A 39 -22.47 7.00 9.43
C LEU A 39 -21.08 7.58 9.18
N LEU A 40 -20.83 8.81 9.63
CA LEU A 40 -19.51 9.43 9.51
C LEU A 40 -18.46 8.67 10.32
N ALA A 41 -18.78 8.24 11.53
CA ALA A 41 -17.87 7.44 12.35
C ALA A 41 -17.55 6.09 11.68
N ALA A 42 -18.55 5.43 11.09
CA ALA A 42 -18.34 4.19 10.34
C ALA A 42 -17.42 4.40 9.12
N GLU A 43 -17.63 5.48 8.35
CA GLU A 43 -16.79 5.82 7.20
C GLU A 43 -15.34 6.13 7.62
N ILE A 44 -15.15 6.92 8.67
CA ILE A 44 -13.81 7.24 9.20
C ILE A 44 -13.07 5.97 9.61
N ASN A 45 -13.74 5.06 10.32
CA ASN A 45 -13.14 3.79 10.75
C ASN A 45 -12.77 2.90 9.55
N TYR A 46 -13.62 2.84 8.53
CA TYR A 46 -13.33 2.11 7.30
C TYR A 46 -12.10 2.68 6.60
N MET A 47 -12.04 4.00 6.43
CA MET A 47 -10.93 4.66 5.76
C MET A 47 -9.61 4.51 6.52
N ALA A 48 -9.62 4.62 7.86
CA ALA A 48 -8.43 4.41 8.70
C ALA A 48 -7.90 2.98 8.62
N LYS A 49 -8.79 1.98 8.59
CA LYS A 49 -8.39 0.58 8.41
C LYS A 49 -7.75 0.36 7.05
N ARG A 50 -8.36 0.90 5.99
CA ARG A 50 -7.84 0.80 4.62
C ARG A 50 -6.49 1.51 4.46
N GLU A 51 -6.31 2.66 5.10
CA GLU A 51 -5.02 3.35 5.14
C GLU A 51 -3.94 2.48 5.78
N THR A 52 -4.26 1.83 6.91
CA THR A 52 -3.34 0.94 7.62
C THR A 52 -2.93 -0.25 6.76
N GLU A 53 -3.89 -0.91 6.10
CA GLU A 53 -3.63 -2.02 5.17
C GLU A 53 -2.71 -1.57 4.02
N LEU A 54 -2.99 -0.41 3.42
CA LEU A 54 -2.18 0.13 2.33
C LEU A 54 -0.76 0.53 2.77
N GLN A 55 -0.61 1.09 3.98
CA GLN A 55 0.70 1.40 4.55
C GLN A 55 1.53 0.14 4.80
N ASN A 56 0.90 -0.93 5.28
CA ASN A 56 1.56 -2.23 5.47
C ASN A 56 2.03 -2.82 4.13
N ASP A 57 1.18 -2.80 3.10
CA ASP A 57 1.54 -3.27 1.77
C ASP A 57 2.67 -2.45 1.17
N HIS A 58 2.61 -1.13 1.28
CA HIS A 58 3.69 -0.25 0.82
C HIS A 58 5.02 -0.55 1.53
N MET A 59 5.02 -0.77 2.84
CA MET A 59 6.22 -1.16 3.59
C MET A 59 6.76 -2.50 3.11
N ASN A 60 5.90 -3.51 2.97
CA ASN A 60 6.26 -4.84 2.46
C ASN A 60 6.90 -4.77 1.08
N LEU A 61 6.32 -3.98 0.17
CA LEU A 61 6.85 -3.78 -1.18
C LEU A 61 8.19 -3.04 -1.16
N ARG A 62 8.37 -2.04 -0.29
CA ARG A 62 9.67 -1.36 -0.13
C ARG A 62 10.76 -2.31 0.34
N THR A 63 10.48 -3.16 1.33
CA THR A 63 11.45 -4.16 1.80
C THR A 63 11.81 -5.14 0.67
N LYS A 64 10.83 -5.64 -0.08
CA LYS A 64 11.07 -6.50 -1.24
C LYS A 64 11.89 -5.79 -2.33
N SER A 65 11.58 -4.53 -2.62
CA SER A 65 12.32 -3.73 -3.60
C SER A 65 13.76 -3.50 -3.16
N GLN A 66 14.01 -3.20 -1.88
CA GLN A 66 15.36 -3.05 -1.36
C GLN A 66 16.15 -4.35 -1.42
N ALA A 67 15.52 -5.48 -1.08
CA ALA A 67 16.12 -6.80 -1.21
C ALA A 67 16.48 -7.12 -2.68
N ASN A 68 15.58 -6.83 -3.62
CA ASN A 68 15.87 -7.00 -5.05
C ASN A 68 17.02 -6.11 -5.52
N VAL A 69 17.05 -4.84 -5.10
CA VAL A 69 18.17 -3.93 -5.43
C VAL A 69 19.48 -4.48 -4.87
N TRP A 70 19.50 -4.96 -3.63
CA TRP A 70 20.67 -5.59 -3.02
C TRP A 70 21.12 -6.82 -3.83
N LEU A 71 20.20 -7.72 -4.19
CA LEU A 71 20.52 -8.89 -5.00
C LEU A 71 21.11 -8.49 -6.37
N THR A 72 20.52 -7.51 -7.06
CA THR A 72 21.03 -7.06 -8.37
C THR A 72 22.35 -6.30 -8.29
N SER A 73 22.63 -5.56 -7.21
CA SER A 73 23.91 -4.88 -7.03
C SER A 73 25.00 -5.88 -6.71
N THR A 74 24.75 -6.85 -5.82
CA THR A 74 25.69 -7.95 -5.55
C THR A 74 26.00 -8.75 -6.81
N CYS A 75 24.99 -9.05 -7.63
CA CYS A 75 25.18 -9.74 -8.91
C CYS A 75 26.01 -8.91 -9.92
N ARG A 76 25.75 -7.60 -10.05
CA ARG A 76 26.56 -6.70 -10.89
C ARG A 76 28.01 -6.54 -10.41
N THR A 77 28.23 -6.48 -9.09
CA THR A 77 29.61 -6.47 -8.56
C THR A 77 30.35 -7.78 -8.83
N GLN A 78 29.64 -8.92 -8.93
CA GLN A 78 30.26 -10.18 -9.37
C GLN A 78 30.58 -10.18 -10.87
N GLU A 79 29.76 -9.56 -11.73
CA GLU A 79 30.10 -9.36 -13.15
C GLU A 79 31.37 -8.52 -13.33
N HIS A 80 31.55 -7.43 -12.56
CA HIS A 80 32.76 -6.60 -12.65
C HIS A 80 34.00 -7.23 -11.99
N ALA A 81 33.84 -8.15 -11.04
CA ALA A 81 34.96 -8.92 -10.47
C ALA A 81 35.57 -9.91 -11.49
N LEU A 82 34.83 -10.29 -12.53
CA LEU A 82 35.32 -11.12 -13.65
C LEU A 82 35.99 -10.30 -14.76
N GLN A 83 36.06 -8.97 -14.65
CA GLN A 83 36.79 -8.11 -15.58
C GLN A 83 38.22 -7.78 -15.10
N ALA A 84 38.70 -8.44 -14.05
CA ALA A 84 40.09 -8.31 -13.60
C ALA A 84 40.95 -9.46 -14.14
N THR A 85 41.42 -9.28 -15.38
CA THR A 85 42.78 -9.51 -15.90
C THR A 85 42.69 -9.84 -17.38
N ASP A 86 42.86 -8.82 -18.23
CA ASP A 86 43.23 -9.01 -19.64
C ASP A 86 44.72 -9.45 -19.71
N GLN A 87 45.08 -10.51 -18.97
CA GLN A 87 46.32 -11.22 -19.22
C GLN A 87 46.06 -12.09 -20.44
N LYS A 88 46.70 -11.76 -21.57
CA LYS A 88 46.85 -12.69 -22.69
C LYS A 88 47.28 -14.05 -22.14
N ILE A 89 46.35 -15.00 -22.11
CA ILE A 89 46.62 -16.36 -21.65
C ILE A 89 47.61 -16.97 -22.64
N ASN A 90 48.85 -17.19 -22.21
CA ASN A 90 49.83 -17.90 -23.01
C ASN A 90 49.50 -19.40 -22.96
N LEU A 91 48.96 -19.93 -24.06
CA LEU A 91 48.53 -21.33 -24.21
C LEU A 91 49.66 -22.37 -24.06
N GLN A 92 50.91 -21.94 -23.88
CA GLN A 92 52.07 -22.84 -23.74
C GLN A 92 52.42 -23.16 -22.29
N ASP A 93 51.79 -22.53 -21.30
CA ASP A 93 52.09 -22.74 -19.88
C ASP A 93 51.03 -23.63 -19.22
N THR A 94 51.14 -24.96 -19.40
CA THR A 94 50.17 -25.95 -18.88
C THR A 94 50.23 -26.12 -17.36
N LYS A 95 51.07 -25.35 -16.65
CA LYS A 95 51.31 -25.52 -15.21
C LYS A 95 50.48 -24.62 -14.30
N ASN A 96 49.79 -23.61 -14.82
CA ASN A 96 48.87 -22.77 -14.04
C ASN A 96 47.59 -22.47 -14.83
N MET A 97 46.76 -23.50 -15.02
CA MET A 97 45.41 -23.32 -15.55
C MET A 97 44.51 -22.83 -14.41
N PRO A 98 43.86 -21.65 -14.51
CA PRO A 98 42.93 -21.20 -13.47
C PRO A 98 41.72 -22.14 -13.42
N TYR A 99 41.52 -22.82 -12.29
CA TYR A 99 40.39 -23.74 -12.11
C TYR A 99 39.08 -22.99 -11.84
N ARG A 100 38.00 -23.51 -12.43
CA ARG A 100 36.62 -23.08 -12.17
C ARG A 100 36.28 -23.29 -10.67
N PRO A 101 35.77 -22.27 -9.96
CA PRO A 101 35.35 -22.45 -8.57
C PRO A 101 34.22 -23.47 -8.47
N LEU A 102 34.40 -24.49 -7.61
CA LEU A 102 33.49 -25.64 -7.40
C LEU A 102 32.09 -25.28 -6.87
N LYS A 103 31.80 -24.00 -6.59
CA LYS A 103 30.49 -23.54 -6.11
C LYS A 103 30.01 -22.36 -6.95
N CYS A 104 29.54 -22.64 -8.16
CA CYS A 104 28.64 -21.72 -8.85
C CYS A 104 27.25 -21.89 -8.21
N GLN A 105 26.88 -21.02 -7.28
CA GLN A 105 25.49 -20.93 -6.82
C GLN A 105 24.73 -20.06 -7.81
N SER A 106 23.59 -20.56 -8.28
CA SER A 106 22.67 -19.88 -9.17
C SER A 106 22.15 -18.60 -8.54
N CYS A 107 22.80 -17.47 -8.81
CA CYS A 107 22.36 -16.15 -8.34
C CYS A 107 21.10 -15.66 -9.08
N CYS A 108 20.77 -16.22 -10.26
CA CYS A 108 19.62 -15.83 -11.07
C CYS A 108 18.99 -17.02 -11.82
N PRO A 109 17.64 -17.10 -11.93
CA PRO A 109 16.99 -17.98 -12.90
C PRO A 109 17.23 -17.47 -14.32
N GLY A 110 17.82 -18.29 -15.19
CA GLY A 110 18.02 -17.99 -16.62
C GLY A 110 19.47 -17.78 -17.08
N PHE A 111 20.46 -17.79 -16.19
CA PHE A 111 21.86 -17.83 -16.61
C PHE A 111 22.27 -19.28 -16.93
N PHE A 112 22.45 -19.57 -18.22
CA PHE A 112 23.03 -20.83 -18.67
C PHE A 112 24.49 -20.91 -18.20
N CYS A 113 24.82 -21.90 -17.38
CA CYS A 113 26.21 -22.32 -17.23
C CYS A 113 26.64 -22.93 -18.57
N PRO A 114 27.62 -22.38 -19.29
CA PRO A 114 28.03 -22.96 -20.55
C PRO A 114 28.67 -24.33 -20.28
N ASP A 115 28.10 -25.35 -20.92
CA ASP A 115 28.65 -26.71 -20.96
C ASP A 115 29.62 -26.84 -22.14
N HIS A 116 30.79 -27.39 -21.79
CA HIS A 116 31.80 -28.04 -22.61
C HIS A 116 32.75 -27.18 -23.46
#